data_AF-A0A842APU9-F1
#
_entry.id   AF-A0A842APU9-F1
#
_cell.length_a   1.000
_cell.length_b   1.000
_cell.length_c   1.000
_cell.angle_alpha   90.00
_cell.angle_beta   90.00
_cell.angle_gamma   90.00
#
_symmetry.space_group_name_H-M   'P 1'
#
loop_
_entity.id
_entity.type
_entity.pdbx_description
1 polymer ?
#
loop_
_entity_poly.entity_id
_entity_poly.type
_entity_poly.pdbx_seq_one_letter_code
_entity_poly.pdbx_strand_id
1 'polypeptide(L)' 'MKRINNVTELERNMKMNGYWYSNVKKDLRVIVLAIANLGHIYVESMDRRKQTLSITTEHGSILCYLNKK' A
#
# COMPACT_ATOMS: atom_id res chain seq x y z
N MET A 1 5.59 -2.58 10.22
CA MET A 1 5.08 -2.68 8.83
C MET A 1 4.37 -4.01 8.67
N LYS A 2 3.27 -4.06 7.91
CA LYS A 2 2.52 -5.28 7.61
C LYS A 2 2.90 -5.78 6.22
N ARG A 3 3.29 -7.05 6.10
CA ARG A 3 3.52 -7.72 4.82
C ARG A 3 2.18 -8.02 4.15
N ILE A 4 2.07 -7.71 2.86
CA ILE A 4 0.88 -7.95 2.04
C ILE A 4 1.31 -8.60 0.73
N ASN A 5 0.62 -9.67 0.34
CA ASN A 5 0.83 -10.37 -0.94
C ASN A 5 -0.45 -10.39 -1.80
N ASN A 6 -1.52 -9.73 -1.35
CA ASN A 6 -2.81 -9.70 -2.01
C ASN A 6 -3.36 -8.27 -2.07
N VAL A 7 -3.56 -7.75 -3.28
CA VAL A 7 -4.04 -6.38 -3.51
C VAL A 7 -5.47 -6.19 -3.01
N THR A 8 -6.33 -7.20 -3.12
CA THR A 8 -7.70 -7.13 -2.61
C THR A 8 -7.74 -7.01 -1.09
N GLU A 9 -6.85 -7.70 -0.38
CA GLU A 9 -6.71 -7.54 1.07
C GLU A 9 -6.23 -6.14 1.44
N LEU A 10 -5.25 -5.61 0.68
CA LEU A 10 -4.77 -4.25 0.84
C LEU A 10 -5.91 -3.24 0.72
N GLU A 11 -6.65 -3.27 -0.39
CA GLU A 11 -7.73 -2.33 -0.66
C GLU A 11 -8.85 -2.39 0.40
N ARG A 12 -9.19 -3.60 0.86
CA ARG A 12 -10.14 -3.77 1.97
C ARG A 12 -9.64 -3.08 3.24
N ASN A 13 -8.39 -3.32 3.63
CA ASN A 13 -7.80 -2.72 4.82
C ASN A 13 -7.72 -1.19 4.70
N MET A 14 -7.35 -0.67 3.53
CA MET A 14 -7.30 0.76 3.26
C MET A 14 -8.67 1.41 3.39
N LYS A 15 -9.70 0.82 2.75
CA LYS A 15 -11.07 1.33 2.79
C LYS A 15 -11.63 1.36 4.22
N MET A 16 -11.36 0.33 5.02
CA MET A 16 -11.77 0.29 6.43
C MET A 16 -11.10 1.37 7.28
N ASN A 17 -9.92 1.87 6.88
CA ASN A 17 -9.16 2.88 7.61
C ASN A 17 -9.20 4.29 6.97
N GLY A 18 -9.97 4.46 5.88
CA GLY A 18 -10.15 5.76 5.21
C GLY A 18 -8.99 6.17 4.29
N TYR A 19 -8.13 5.23 3.91
CA TYR A 19 -6.98 5.50 3.04
C TYR A 19 -7.29 5.25 1.57
N TRP A 20 -6.69 6.06 0.70
CA TRP A 20 -6.88 6.04 -0.74
C TRP A 20 -5.56 6.24 -1.48
N TYR A 21 -5.48 5.70 -2.70
CA TYR A 21 -4.36 5.96 -3.60
C TYR A 21 -4.34 7.41 -4.06
N SER A 22 -3.14 7.97 -4.24
CA SER A 22 -2.96 9.30 -4.81
C SER A 22 -3.29 9.30 -6.30
N ASN A 23 -2.85 8.26 -7.01
CA ASN A 23 -3.17 8.02 -8.40
C ASN A 23 -3.51 6.53 -8.56
N VAL A 24 -4.80 6.21 -8.45
CA VAL A 24 -5.32 4.84 -8.41
C VAL A 24 -4.72 3.95 -9.51
N LYS A 25 -4.73 4.40 -10.77
CA LYS A 25 -4.24 3.59 -11.91
C LYS A 25 -2.74 3.34 -11.84
N LYS A 26 -1.95 4.38 -11.53
CA LYS A 26 -0.48 4.27 -11.44
C LYS A 26 -0.08 3.41 -10.24
N ASP A 27 -0.66 3.69 -9.07
CA ASP A 27 -0.29 3.08 -7.81
C ASP A 27 -0.64 1.59 -7.80
N LEU A 28 -1.84 1.22 -8.27
CA LEU A 28 -2.23 -0.19 -8.42
C LEU A 28 -1.31 -0.95 -9.37
N ARG A 29 -0.96 -0.34 -10.51
CA ARG A 29 -0.03 -0.98 -11.47
C ARG A 29 1.32 -1.28 -10.83
N VAL A 30 1.87 -0.33 -10.08
CA VAL A 30 3.16 -0.50 -9.39
C VAL A 30 3.06 -1.59 -8.31
N ILE A 31 1.99 -1.59 -7.51
CA ILE A 31 1.78 -2.59 -6.46
C ILE A 31 1.65 -4.00 -7.06
N VAL A 32 0.83 -4.16 -8.10
CA VAL A 32 0.65 -5.46 -8.77
C VAL A 32 1.96 -5.99 -9.33
N LEU A 33 2.74 -5.14 -10.01
CA LEU A 33 4.06 -5.52 -10.53
C LEU A 33 5.04 -5.90 -9.40
N ALA A 34 5.05 -5.15 -8.30
CA ALA A 34 5.90 -5.45 -7.16
C ALA A 34 5.54 -6.81 -6.52
N ILE A 35 4.25 -7.09 -6.33
CA ILE A 35 3.79 -8.39 -5.81
C ILE A 35 4.10 -9.51 -6.81
N ALA A 36 3.92 -9.30 -8.11
CA ALA A 36 4.24 -10.31 -9.12
C ALA A 36 5.74 -10.66 -9.15
N ASN A 37 6.61 -9.65 -8.99
CA ASN A 37 8.06 -9.84 -9.06
C ASN A 37 8.69 -10.32 -7.73
N LEU A 38 8.20 -9.81 -6.59
CA LEU A 38 8.79 -10.04 -5.26
C LEU A 38 7.93 -10.96 -4.38
N GLY A 39 6.73 -11.34 -4.84
CA GLY A 39 5.74 -12.10 -4.09
C GLY A 39 4.98 -11.29 -3.03
N HIS A 40 5.43 -10.09 -2.68
CA HIS A 40 4.85 -9.29 -1.60
C HIS A 40 5.33 -7.83 -1.60
N ILE A 41 4.67 -7.02 -0.77
CA ILE A 41 4.98 -5.62 -0.43
C ILE A 41 4.81 -5.42 1.08
N TYR A 42 5.23 -4.26 1.57
CA TYR A 42 5.07 -3.85 2.96
C TYR A 42 4.30 -2.54 3.04
N VAL A 43 3.40 -2.46 4.00
CA VAL A 43 2.63 -1.25 4.26
C VAL A 43 2.91 -0.81 5.69
N GLU A 44 3.09 0.48 5.91
CA GLU A 44 3.13 1.00 7.27
C GLU A 44 1.88 0.60 8.06
N SER A 45 2.03 0.41 9.37
CA SER A 45 0.88 0.11 10.22
C SER A 45 -0.12 1.25 10.11
N MET A 46 -1.36 0.90 9.75
CA MET A 46 -2.43 1.87 9.60
C MET A 46 -2.77 2.47 10.96
N ASP A 47 -2.31 3.71 11.17
CA ASP A 47 -2.63 4.50 12.36
C ASP A 47 -3.76 5.47 12.00
N ARG A 48 -4.71 5.68 12.91
CA ARG A 48 -5.79 6.66 12.70
C ARG A 48 -5.30 8.11 12.71
N ARG A 49 -4.13 8.39 13.30
CA ARG A 49 -3.53 9.73 13.39
C ARG A 49 -2.67 10.09 12.17
N LYS A 50 -2.15 9.09 11.46
CA LYS A 50 -1.36 9.32 10.24
C LYS A 50 -2.26 9.76 9.10
N GLN A 51 -1.82 10.78 8.37
CA GLN A 51 -2.47 11.27 7.15
C GLN A 51 -2.00 10.49 5.93
N THR A 52 -0.77 9.99 5.99
CA THR A 52 -0.08 9.32 4.89
C THR A 52 0.53 8.01 5.36
N LEU A 53 0.49 7.00 4.50
CA LEU A 53 1.20 5.74 4.68
C LEU A 53 2.02 5.43 3.45
N SER A 54 3.26 4.98 3.64
CA SER A 54 4.06 4.46 2.54
C SER A 54 3.81 2.97 2.31
N ILE A 55 3.75 2.59 1.04
CA ILE A 55 3.89 1.20 0.60
C ILE A 55 5.32 1.03 0.07
N THR A 56 6.04 0.04 0.59
CA THR A 56 7.45 -0.19 0.28
C THR A 56 7.73 -1.64 -0.14
N THR A 57 8.88 -1.87 -0.75
CA THR A 57 9.46 -3.22 -0.90
C THR A 57 10.13 -3.66 0.41
N GLU A 58 10.61 -4.91 0.45
CA GLU A 58 11.38 -5.46 1.58
C GLU A 58 12.64 -4.64 1.89
N HIS A 59 13.32 -4.15 0.85
CA HIS A 59 14.52 -3.32 0.98
C HIS A 59 14.21 -1.83 1.24
N GLY A 60 12.96 -1.49 1.53
CA GLY A 60 12.56 -0.12 1.88
C GLY A 60 12.37 0.84 0.71
N SER A 61 12.40 0.37 -0.54
CA SER A 61 12.09 1.22 -1.70
C SER A 61 10.61 1.58 -1.71
N ILE A 62 10.30 2.87 -1.78
CA ILE A 62 8.91 3.36 -1.77
C ILE A 62 8.27 3.14 -3.13
N LEU A 63 7.13 2.45 -3.14
CA LEU A 63 6.33 2.17 -4.33
C LEU A 63 5.29 3.27 -4.57
N CYS A 64 4.55 3.63 -3.52
CA CYS A 64 3.56 4.71 -3.55
C CYS A 64 3.17 5.13 -2.13
N TYR A 65 2.34 6.16 -2.05
CA TYR A 65 1.74 6.65 -0.81
C TYR A 65 0.22 6.55 -0.85
N LEU A 66 -0.34 6.19 0.29
CA LEU A 66 -1.76 6.24 0.57
C LEU A 66 -2.06 7.50 1.36
N ASN A 67 -3.11 8.23 0.99
CA ASN A 67 -3.58 9.42 1.70
C ASN A 67 -4.91 9.13 2.37
N LYS A 68 -5.09 9.64 3.58
CA LYS A 68 -6.37 9.65 4.25
C LYS A 68 -7.29 10.70 3.62
N LYS A 69 -8.56 10.36 3.40
CA LYS A 69 -9.61 11.31 3.03
C LYS A 69 -10.56 11.52 4.19
#